data_AF-A0A0D2LMH3-F1
#
_entry.id   AF-A0A0D2LMH3-F1
#
_cell.length_a   1.000
_cell.length_b   1.000
_cell.length_c   1.000
_cell.angle_alpha   90.00
_cell.angle_beta   90.00
_cell.angle_gamma   90.00
#
_symmetry.space_group_name_H-M   'P 1'
#
loop_
_entity.id
_entity.type
_entity.pdbx_description
1 polymer ?
#
loop_
_entity_poly.entity_id
_entity_poly.type
_entity_poly.pdbx_seq_one_letter_code
_entity_poly.pdbx_strand_id
1 'polypeptide(L)'
;MTRGDIFAGETKSVREPISVQAEVEIVVSQKGEPDLFNVQLDDAIEVGPFDSTGVDLRSSGVMAPFRFPTVVMFVSGPAGIASARALIESPPDTANLAPGLRQDIVVYYSVPNEAAVCFRERFEAWKELGNVRVEVTTRGFGDAFDGDMSLLYDPDSTAAIILVGGDEEAEAAAREVCAEAEITTIVADAAPAAPPVYLSATPRSFEKWAQQHQAPSGQGDAGSDSKVAVR
;
A
#
# COMPACT_ATOMS: atom_id res chain seq x y z
N MET A 1 -20.79 -5.26 9.41
CA MET A 1 -21.14 -5.34 10.85
C MET A 1 -20.33 -4.26 11.55
N THR A 2 -20.84 -3.22 12.18
CA THR A 2 -22.19 -2.88 12.67
C THR A 2 -22.49 -1.42 12.30
N ARG A 3 -23.76 -1.11 12.00
CA ARG A 3 -24.32 0.24 11.78
C ARG A 3 -23.82 1.24 12.82
N GLY A 4 -23.31 2.38 12.37
CA GLY A 4 -23.26 3.59 13.18
C GLY A 4 -24.56 4.38 12.99
N ASP A 5 -25.66 3.88 13.52
CA ASP A 5 -26.85 4.73 13.72
C ASP A 5 -26.49 5.67 14.87
N ILE A 6 -26.16 6.91 14.52
CA ILE A 6 -25.97 8.00 15.49
C ILE A 6 -27.39 8.49 15.82
N PHE A 7 -27.80 8.44 17.08
CA PHE A 7 -29.10 8.98 17.46
C PHE A 7 -29.08 10.51 17.37
N ALA A 8 -30.21 11.12 17.00
CA ALA A 8 -30.34 12.57 16.96
C ALA A 8 -30.05 13.17 18.35
N GLY A 9 -28.95 13.91 18.46
CA GLY A 9 -28.48 14.52 19.72
C GLY A 9 -27.15 13.96 20.25
N GLU A 10 -26.63 12.87 19.69
CA GLU A 10 -25.29 12.36 20.04
C GLU A 10 -24.20 13.09 19.25
N THR A 11 -23.26 13.70 19.98
CA THR A 11 -22.04 14.25 19.37
C THR A 11 -21.08 13.08 19.15
N LYS A 12 -20.64 12.88 17.91
CA LYS A 12 -19.65 11.85 17.54
C LYS A 12 -18.45 12.00 18.47
N SER A 13 -18.29 11.09 19.43
CA SER A 13 -17.12 11.08 20.29
C SER A 13 -15.90 10.84 19.40
N VAL A 14 -14.95 11.76 19.46
CA VAL A 14 -13.66 11.59 18.81
C VAL A 14 -13.02 10.40 19.51
N ARG A 15 -12.96 9.26 18.84
CA ARG A 15 -12.14 8.14 19.30
C ARG A 15 -10.70 8.55 19.07
N GLU A 16 -9.99 8.85 20.15
CA GLU A 16 -8.55 9.06 20.11
C GLU A 16 -7.88 7.78 19.61
N PRO A 17 -6.89 7.87 18.70
CA PRO A 17 -6.15 6.71 18.24
C PRO A 17 -5.44 6.04 19.42
N ILE A 18 -5.73 4.77 19.66
CA ILE A 18 -5.04 3.98 20.67
C ILE A 18 -3.73 3.50 20.04
N SER A 19 -2.60 4.03 20.51
CA SER A 19 -1.28 3.51 20.14
C SER A 19 -1.04 2.19 20.87
N VAL A 20 -0.71 1.14 20.13
CA VAL A 20 -0.38 -0.18 20.67
C VAL A 20 1.04 -0.55 20.25
N GLN A 21 1.77 -1.21 21.13
CA GLN A 21 3.07 -1.79 20.78
C GLN A 21 2.83 -3.11 20.03
N ALA A 22 3.43 -3.25 18.86
CA ALA A 22 3.37 -4.46 18.04
C ALA A 22 4.74 -4.69 17.39
N GLU A 23 5.08 -5.96 17.17
CA GLU A 23 6.26 -6.33 16.38
C GLU A 23 5.88 -6.25 14.90
N VAL A 24 6.60 -5.45 14.13
CA VAL A 24 6.41 -5.29 12.70
C VAL A 24 7.75 -5.54 12.02
N GLU A 25 7.77 -6.49 11.10
CA GLU A 25 8.94 -6.73 10.26
C GLU A 25 8.84 -5.88 9.00
N ILE A 26 9.90 -5.12 8.70
CA ILE A 26 9.98 -4.23 7.53
C ILE A 26 11.15 -4.61 6.65
N VAL A 27 10.97 -4.49 5.34
CA VAL A 27 12.06 -4.65 4.36
C VAL A 27 12.41 -3.28 3.83
N VAL A 28 13.66 -2.88 4.06
CA VAL A 28 14.13 -1.53 3.75
C VAL A 28 15.28 -1.64 2.77
N SER A 29 15.25 -0.81 1.71
CA SER A 29 16.43 -0.63 0.86
C SER A 29 17.22 0.58 1.33
N GLN A 30 18.54 0.42 1.45
CA GLN A 30 19.44 1.51 1.83
C GLN A 30 19.33 2.73 0.90
N LYS A 31 19.08 2.49 -0.39
CA LYS A 31 18.95 3.55 -1.40
C LYS A 31 17.62 4.32 -1.28
N GLY A 32 16.53 3.62 -0.96
CA GLY A 32 15.21 4.24 -0.85
C GLY A 32 15.02 4.99 0.46
N GLU A 33 15.38 4.34 1.57
CA GLU A 33 15.10 4.83 2.92
C GLU A 33 16.36 4.71 3.81
N PRO A 34 17.37 5.57 3.59
CA PRO A 34 18.65 5.48 4.30
C PRO A 34 18.50 5.71 5.81
N ASP A 35 17.54 6.51 6.24
CA ASP A 35 17.32 6.81 7.66
C ASP A 35 16.77 5.57 8.39
N LEU A 36 15.79 4.88 7.80
CA LEU A 36 15.26 3.62 8.34
C LEU A 36 16.29 2.49 8.32
N PHE A 37 17.20 2.48 7.34
CA PHE A 37 18.25 1.48 7.26
C PHE A 37 19.29 1.59 8.39
N ASN A 38 19.48 2.79 8.96
CA ASN A 38 20.48 3.06 9.99
C ASN A 38 19.91 3.09 11.41
N VAL A 39 18.63 2.70 11.58
CA VAL A 39 17.97 2.58 12.89
C VAL A 39 18.72 1.59 13.77
N GLN A 40 18.92 1.96 15.03
CA GLN A 40 19.53 1.12 16.06
C GLN A 40 18.46 0.43 16.91
N LEU A 41 18.86 -0.64 17.62
CA LEU A 41 17.95 -1.45 18.45
C LEU A 41 17.19 -0.64 19.53
N ASP A 42 17.75 0.48 19.99
CA ASP A 42 17.17 1.32 21.03
C ASP A 42 16.34 2.49 20.47
N ASP A 43 16.26 2.63 19.15
CA ASP A 43 15.50 3.71 18.51
C ASP A 43 14.00 3.38 18.52
N ALA A 44 13.20 4.37 18.94
CA ALA A 44 11.75 4.28 18.85
C ALA A 44 11.28 4.82 17.49
N ILE A 45 10.59 3.99 16.72
CA ILE A 45 9.97 4.37 15.45
C ILE A 45 8.47 4.56 15.67
N GLU A 46 7.96 5.72 15.26
CA GLU A 46 6.52 5.95 15.15
C GLU A 46 6.03 5.47 13.79
N VAL A 47 5.06 4.55 13.79
CA VAL A 47 4.43 4.05 12.56
C VAL A 47 3.14 4.84 12.34
N GLY A 48 3.11 5.59 11.23
CA GLY A 48 1.94 6.33 10.79
C GLY A 48 0.81 5.40 10.32
N PRO A 49 -0.37 5.96 9.99
CA PRO A 49 -1.44 5.19 9.35
C PRO A 49 -0.96 4.63 8.00
N PHE A 50 -1.56 3.53 7.55
CA PHE A 50 -1.28 2.99 6.21
C PHE A 50 -1.71 3.99 5.13
N ASP A 51 -0.80 4.23 4.18
CA ASP A 51 -1.02 5.15 3.06
C ASP A 51 -1.92 4.55 1.96
N SER A 52 -2.22 3.25 2.02
CA SER A 52 -3.10 2.59 1.06
C SER A 52 -4.04 1.61 1.77
N THR A 53 -5.10 1.20 1.06
CA THR A 53 -6.03 0.17 1.53
C THR A 53 -5.46 -1.25 1.40
N GLY A 54 -4.21 -1.38 0.95
CA GLY A 54 -3.60 -2.66 0.61
C GLY A 54 -4.21 -3.33 -0.62
N VAL A 55 -3.94 -4.62 -0.77
CA VAL A 55 -4.34 -5.45 -1.92
C VAL A 55 -5.77 -5.98 -1.70
N ASP A 56 -6.71 -5.66 -2.60
CA ASP A 56 -8.10 -6.12 -2.48
C ASP A 56 -8.31 -7.53 -3.07
N LEU A 57 -8.01 -8.55 -2.25
CA LEU A 57 -8.27 -9.94 -2.59
C LEU A 57 -9.74 -10.35 -2.45
N ARG A 58 -10.53 -9.57 -1.71
CA ARG A 58 -11.91 -9.93 -1.37
C ARG A 58 -12.86 -9.63 -2.52
N SER A 59 -12.82 -8.41 -3.06
CA SER A 59 -13.74 -8.02 -4.14
C SER A 59 -13.41 -8.70 -5.47
N SER A 60 -12.12 -8.99 -5.71
CA SER A 60 -11.63 -9.71 -6.89
C SER A 60 -12.02 -11.20 -6.88
N GLY A 61 -12.33 -11.76 -5.71
CA GLY A 61 -12.66 -13.18 -5.56
C GLY A 61 -11.45 -14.12 -5.57
N VAL A 62 -10.23 -13.57 -5.62
CA VAL A 62 -8.97 -14.34 -5.58
C VAL A 62 -8.85 -15.18 -4.30
N MET A 63 -9.48 -14.74 -3.19
CA MET A 63 -9.57 -15.52 -1.95
C MET A 63 -10.29 -16.87 -2.07
N ALA A 64 -11.01 -17.14 -3.16
CA ALA A 64 -11.70 -18.42 -3.35
C ALA A 64 -10.78 -19.46 -4.02
N PRO A 65 -10.15 -20.38 -3.27
CA PRO A 65 -9.14 -21.30 -3.82
C PRO A 65 -9.71 -22.25 -4.88
N PHE A 66 -11.01 -22.56 -4.84
CA PHE A 66 -11.65 -23.42 -5.84
C PHE A 66 -12.02 -22.70 -7.13
N ARG A 67 -12.11 -21.35 -7.10
CA ARG A 67 -12.35 -20.54 -8.30
C ARG A 67 -11.03 -20.26 -9.00
N PHE A 68 -9.98 -19.98 -8.22
CA PHE A 68 -8.65 -19.69 -8.72
C PHE A 68 -7.63 -20.65 -8.08
N PRO A 69 -7.64 -21.95 -8.46
CA PRO A 69 -6.70 -22.93 -7.91
C PRO A 69 -5.24 -22.60 -8.21
N THR A 70 -4.98 -21.84 -9.28
CA THR A 70 -3.65 -21.36 -9.67
C THR A 70 -3.56 -19.86 -9.44
N VAL A 71 -2.50 -19.41 -8.77
CA VAL A 71 -2.20 -18.00 -8.59
C VAL A 71 -0.78 -17.73 -9.06
N VAL A 72 -0.62 -16.72 -9.92
CA VAL A 72 0.69 -16.21 -10.31
C VAL A 72 0.91 -14.86 -9.64
N MET A 73 2.09 -14.65 -9.08
CA MET A 73 2.47 -13.43 -8.39
C MET A 73 3.67 -12.81 -9.10
N PHE A 74 3.51 -11.59 -9.61
CA PHE A 74 4.58 -10.82 -10.21
C PHE A 74 5.11 -9.85 -9.17
N VAL A 75 6.33 -10.12 -8.70
CA VAL A 75 6.90 -9.46 -7.53
C VAL A 75 8.18 -8.75 -7.93
N SER A 76 8.31 -7.49 -7.56
CA SER A 76 9.55 -6.72 -7.76
C SER A 76 9.92 -5.92 -6.51
N GLY A 77 11.23 -5.77 -6.32
CA GLY A 77 11.78 -4.92 -5.28
C GLY A 77 11.47 -5.36 -3.84
N PRO A 78 11.89 -4.53 -2.85
CA PRO A 78 11.73 -4.83 -1.43
C PRO A 78 10.27 -4.81 -0.95
N ALA A 79 9.49 -3.83 -1.41
CA ALA A 79 8.09 -3.67 -1.01
C ALA A 79 7.21 -4.80 -1.56
N GLY A 80 7.46 -5.21 -2.81
CA GLY A 80 6.75 -6.31 -3.45
C GLY A 80 6.95 -7.62 -2.72
N ILE A 81 8.21 -7.99 -2.44
CA ILE A 81 8.51 -9.27 -1.78
C ILE A 81 8.05 -9.29 -0.31
N ALA A 82 8.10 -8.15 0.38
CA ALA A 82 7.52 -8.03 1.72
C ALA A 82 6.00 -8.28 1.71
N SER A 83 5.30 -7.69 0.73
CA SER A 83 3.85 -7.90 0.55
C SER A 83 3.53 -9.34 0.17
N ALA A 84 4.33 -9.96 -0.72
CA ALA A 84 4.15 -11.35 -1.11
C ALA A 84 4.32 -12.28 0.10
N ARG A 85 5.37 -12.08 0.89
CA ARG A 85 5.59 -12.80 2.13
C ARG A 85 4.40 -12.66 3.08
N ALA A 86 3.92 -11.44 3.30
CA ALA A 86 2.77 -11.20 4.17
C ALA A 86 1.54 -12.00 3.70
N LEU A 87 1.27 -12.05 2.38
CA LEU A 87 0.15 -12.82 1.83
C LEU A 87 0.31 -14.34 1.96
N ILE A 88 1.53 -14.86 1.79
CA ILE A 88 1.84 -16.29 1.84
C ILE A 88 1.85 -16.78 3.30
N GLU A 89 2.48 -16.04 4.20
CA GLU A 89 2.65 -16.41 5.61
C GLU A 89 1.46 -16.01 6.50
N SER A 90 0.46 -15.31 5.95
CA SER A 90 -0.72 -14.87 6.71
C SER A 90 -1.48 -16.07 7.31
N PRO A 91 -1.81 -16.02 8.62
CA PRO A 91 -2.50 -17.11 9.29
C PRO A 91 -3.94 -17.29 8.76
N PRO A 92 -4.53 -18.49 8.88
CA PRO A 92 -5.82 -18.84 8.28
C PRO A 92 -7.03 -18.11 8.87
N ASP A 93 -6.87 -17.45 10.01
CA ASP A 93 -7.87 -16.56 10.62
C ASP A 93 -7.90 -15.16 9.99
N THR A 94 -6.97 -14.86 9.09
CA THR A 94 -6.89 -13.61 8.32
C THR A 94 -7.16 -13.85 6.84
N ALA A 95 -7.30 -12.77 6.07
CA ALA A 95 -7.44 -12.87 4.62
C ALA A 95 -6.10 -13.30 4.00
N ASN A 96 -5.93 -14.60 3.76
CA ASN A 96 -4.73 -15.17 3.17
C ASN A 96 -5.01 -15.83 1.82
N LEU A 97 -3.96 -16.31 1.15
CA LEU A 97 -4.08 -17.05 -0.10
C LEU A 97 -4.47 -18.52 0.10
N ALA A 98 -4.52 -19.01 1.34
CA ALA A 98 -4.71 -20.43 1.68
C ALA A 98 -3.82 -21.38 0.84
N PRO A 99 -2.47 -21.27 0.91
CA PRO A 99 -1.56 -22.02 0.03
C PRO A 99 -1.80 -23.53 -0.02
N GLY A 100 -2.12 -24.15 1.13
CA GLY A 100 -2.39 -25.59 1.21
C GLY A 100 -3.70 -26.06 0.55
N LEU A 101 -4.58 -25.14 0.10
CA LEU A 101 -5.81 -25.46 -0.62
C LEU A 101 -5.72 -25.17 -2.12
N ARG A 102 -4.61 -24.59 -2.58
CA ARG A 102 -4.39 -24.25 -3.99
C ARG A 102 -3.61 -25.36 -4.70
N GLN A 103 -3.79 -25.42 -6.02
CA GLN A 103 -3.04 -26.33 -6.86
C GLN A 103 -1.63 -25.81 -7.08
N ASP A 104 -1.48 -24.51 -7.33
CA ASP A 104 -0.18 -23.89 -7.53
C ASP A 104 -0.19 -22.40 -7.16
N ILE A 105 0.90 -21.92 -6.60
CA ILE A 105 1.18 -20.50 -6.35
C ILE A 105 2.60 -20.24 -6.84
N VAL A 106 2.74 -19.55 -7.97
CA VAL A 106 4.05 -19.26 -8.55
C VAL A 106 4.37 -17.79 -8.36
N VAL A 107 5.49 -17.52 -7.71
CA VAL A 107 6.00 -16.18 -7.45
C VAL A 107 7.17 -15.92 -8.41
N TYR A 108 6.94 -15.13 -9.45
CA TYR A 108 7.99 -14.60 -10.31
C TYR A 108 8.60 -13.38 -9.63
N TYR A 109 9.78 -13.54 -9.03
CA TYR A 109 10.45 -12.49 -8.29
C TYR A 109 11.56 -11.86 -9.13
N SER A 110 11.29 -10.67 -9.66
CA SER A 110 12.24 -9.88 -10.43
C SER A 110 13.18 -9.10 -9.52
N VAL A 111 14.48 -9.31 -9.72
CA VAL A 111 15.55 -8.63 -8.98
C VAL A 111 16.64 -8.15 -9.93
N PRO A 112 17.34 -7.04 -9.61
CA PRO A 112 18.41 -6.55 -10.47
C PRO A 112 19.62 -7.50 -10.53
N ASN A 113 19.82 -8.32 -9.49
CA ASN A 113 20.88 -9.32 -9.42
C ASN A 113 20.61 -10.31 -8.25
N GLU A 114 21.34 -11.42 -8.24
CA GLU A 114 21.25 -12.48 -7.22
C GLU A 114 21.47 -11.99 -5.78
N ALA A 115 22.31 -10.97 -5.58
CA ALA A 115 22.61 -10.44 -4.24
C ALA A 115 21.46 -9.59 -3.68
N ALA A 116 20.53 -9.13 -4.53
CA ALA A 116 19.35 -8.38 -4.12
C ALA A 116 18.17 -9.26 -3.70
N VAL A 117 18.30 -10.59 -3.81
CA VAL A 117 17.24 -11.53 -3.43
C VAL A 117 17.04 -11.51 -1.92
N CYS A 118 15.87 -11.08 -1.49
CA CYS A 118 15.45 -11.11 -0.10
C CYS A 118 14.74 -12.44 0.24
N PHE A 119 14.83 -12.86 1.50
CA PHE A 119 14.12 -14.04 2.05
C PHE A 119 14.40 -15.38 1.36
N ARG A 120 15.57 -15.54 0.72
CA ARG A 120 15.93 -16.79 0.03
C ARG A 120 15.82 -18.00 0.96
N GLU A 121 16.16 -17.82 2.23
CA GLU A 121 16.05 -18.83 3.30
C GLU A 121 14.62 -19.27 3.60
N ARG A 122 13.61 -18.48 3.21
CA ARG A 122 12.18 -18.77 3.42
C ARG A 122 11.55 -19.55 2.28
N PHE A 123 12.15 -19.58 1.09
CA PHE A 123 11.51 -20.15 -0.09
C PHE A 123 11.17 -21.63 0.07
N GLU A 124 12.03 -22.42 0.73
CA GLU A 124 11.71 -23.83 1.01
C GLU A 124 10.57 -23.95 2.02
N ALA A 125 10.53 -23.09 3.05
CA ALA A 125 9.42 -23.09 4.00
C ALA A 125 8.09 -22.73 3.32
N TRP A 126 8.09 -21.79 2.36
CA TRP A 126 6.87 -21.46 1.59
C TRP A 126 6.39 -22.63 0.75
N LYS A 127 7.32 -23.37 0.14
CA LYS A 127 7.04 -24.61 -0.59
C LYS A 127 6.53 -25.75 0.31
N GLU A 128 6.84 -25.72 1.60
CA GLU A 128 6.28 -26.67 2.58
C GLU A 128 4.87 -26.26 3.06
N LEU A 129 4.52 -24.96 3.03
CA LEU A 129 3.18 -24.45 3.40
C LEU A 129 2.09 -24.87 2.40
N GLY A 130 2.47 -25.21 1.18
CA GLY A 130 1.60 -25.62 0.08
C GLY A 130 2.37 -25.65 -1.22
N ASN A 131 1.68 -25.73 -2.36
CA ASN A 131 2.32 -25.71 -3.67
C ASN A 131 2.79 -24.29 -4.05
N VAL A 132 3.61 -23.65 -3.21
CA VAL A 132 4.22 -22.35 -3.49
C VAL A 132 5.61 -22.57 -4.09
N ARG A 133 5.88 -21.89 -5.20
CA ARG A 133 7.19 -21.89 -5.86
C ARG A 133 7.63 -20.46 -6.11
N VAL A 134 8.91 -20.19 -5.91
CA VAL A 134 9.50 -18.87 -6.17
C VAL A 134 10.51 -19.01 -7.30
N GLU A 135 10.24 -18.35 -8.42
CA GLU A 135 11.12 -18.25 -9.58
C GLU A 135 11.79 -16.88 -9.58
N VAL A 136 13.06 -16.86 -9.21
CA VAL A 136 13.86 -15.63 -9.22
C VAL A 136 14.33 -15.35 -10.64
N THR A 137 14.14 -14.12 -11.11
CA THR A 137 14.57 -13.68 -12.44
C THR A 137 15.31 -12.36 -12.37
N THR A 138 16.30 -12.19 -13.25
CA THR A 138 16.97 -10.90 -13.51
C THR A 138 16.68 -10.35 -14.90
N ARG A 139 15.85 -11.05 -15.70
CA ARG A 139 15.58 -10.73 -17.10
C ARG A 139 14.20 -10.11 -17.34
N GLY A 140 13.39 -10.04 -16.29
CA GLY A 140 12.00 -9.57 -16.35
C GLY A 140 10.99 -10.72 -16.24
N PHE A 141 9.72 -10.33 -16.19
CA PHE A 141 8.61 -11.25 -15.96
C PHE A 141 8.28 -12.13 -17.16
N GLY A 142 8.30 -11.59 -18.39
CA GLY A 142 7.99 -12.36 -19.61
C GLY A 142 8.92 -13.55 -19.80
N ASP A 143 10.23 -13.31 -19.78
CA ASP A 143 11.25 -14.36 -19.86
C ASP A 143 11.08 -15.45 -18.78
N ALA A 144 10.70 -15.06 -17.57
CA ALA A 144 10.53 -15.99 -16.46
C ALA A 144 9.25 -16.82 -16.60
N PHE A 145 8.15 -16.18 -17.04
CA PHE A 145 6.86 -16.82 -17.26
C PHE A 145 6.93 -17.78 -18.45
N ASP A 146 7.44 -17.34 -19.59
CA ASP A 146 7.57 -18.16 -20.81
C ASP A 146 8.58 -19.31 -20.64
N GLY A 147 9.61 -19.09 -19.83
CA GLY A 147 10.61 -20.09 -19.50
C GLY A 147 10.11 -21.16 -18.52
N ASP A 148 8.98 -20.93 -17.85
CA ASP A 148 8.44 -21.83 -16.83
C ASP A 148 7.61 -22.96 -17.45
N MET A 149 8.30 -24.03 -17.82
CA MET A 149 7.69 -25.24 -18.37
C MET A 149 6.88 -26.05 -17.34
N SER A 150 6.91 -25.67 -16.06
CA SER A 150 6.25 -26.40 -14.98
C SER A 150 4.89 -25.81 -14.59
N LEU A 151 4.64 -24.54 -14.92
CA LEU A 151 3.35 -23.91 -14.72
C LEU A 151 2.32 -24.49 -15.70
N LEU A 152 1.38 -25.26 -15.17
CA LEU A 152 0.17 -25.65 -15.87
C LEU A 152 -0.96 -24.74 -15.41
N TYR A 153 -1.46 -23.90 -16.32
CA TYR A 153 -2.49 -22.93 -16.01
C TYR A 153 -3.63 -22.96 -17.03
N ASP A 154 -4.80 -22.55 -16.56
CA ASP A 154 -5.98 -22.28 -17.38
C ASP A 154 -6.34 -20.80 -17.16
N PRO A 155 -6.35 -19.95 -18.20
CA PRO A 155 -6.56 -18.51 -18.06
C PRO A 155 -7.83 -18.13 -17.28
N ASP A 156 -8.90 -18.90 -17.42
CA ASP A 156 -10.20 -18.63 -16.78
C ASP A 156 -10.21 -18.93 -15.28
N SER A 157 -9.34 -19.84 -14.83
CA SER A 157 -9.20 -20.30 -13.45
C SER A 157 -7.86 -19.91 -12.82
N THR A 158 -7.12 -19.01 -13.46
CA THR A 158 -5.88 -18.43 -12.94
C THR A 158 -6.09 -16.98 -12.54
N ALA A 159 -5.56 -16.60 -11.38
CA ALA A 159 -5.53 -15.21 -10.96
C ALA A 159 -4.09 -14.70 -10.90
N ALA A 160 -3.88 -13.45 -11.29
CA ALA A 160 -2.61 -12.76 -11.17
C ALA A 160 -2.64 -11.74 -10.02
N ILE A 161 -1.55 -11.68 -9.25
CA ILE A 161 -1.32 -10.65 -8.24
C ILE A 161 -0.02 -9.92 -8.61
N ILE A 162 -0.10 -8.62 -8.82
CA ILE A 162 1.04 -7.76 -9.14
C ILE A 162 1.41 -7.02 -7.86
N LEU A 163 2.67 -7.13 -7.44
CA LEU A 163 3.24 -6.52 -6.23
C LEU A 163 4.60 -5.93 -6.58
N VAL A 164 4.61 -4.73 -7.15
CA VAL A 164 5.84 -4.11 -7.67
C VAL A 164 6.25 -2.84 -6.94
N GLY A 165 5.45 -2.39 -5.96
CA GLY A 165 5.78 -1.24 -5.12
C GLY A 165 5.67 0.09 -5.88
N GLY A 166 4.74 0.18 -6.82
CA GLY A 166 4.53 1.37 -7.66
C GLY A 166 5.55 1.58 -8.78
N ASP A 167 6.35 0.57 -9.11
CA ASP A 167 7.18 0.58 -10.32
C ASP A 167 6.30 0.38 -11.56
N GLU A 168 6.01 1.48 -12.26
CA GLU A 168 5.14 1.50 -13.44
C GLU A 168 5.65 0.62 -14.59
N GLU A 169 6.97 0.51 -14.76
CA GLU A 169 7.58 -0.32 -15.82
C GLU A 169 7.40 -1.81 -15.50
N ALA A 170 7.68 -2.19 -14.24
CA ALA A 170 7.44 -3.55 -13.78
C ALA A 170 5.95 -3.93 -13.78
N GLU A 171 5.06 -3.00 -13.40
CA GLU A 171 3.61 -3.23 -13.48
C GLU A 171 3.16 -3.44 -14.93
N ALA A 172 3.61 -2.59 -15.86
CA ALA A 172 3.28 -2.70 -17.26
C ALA A 172 3.76 -4.05 -17.85
N ALA A 173 4.98 -4.45 -17.54
CA ALA A 173 5.52 -5.75 -17.98
C ALA A 173 4.71 -6.93 -17.41
N ALA A 174 4.32 -6.88 -16.13
CA ALA A 174 3.47 -7.91 -15.55
C ALA A 174 2.07 -7.96 -16.21
N ARG A 175 1.49 -6.80 -16.53
CA ARG A 175 0.21 -6.72 -17.25
C ARG A 175 0.28 -7.22 -18.68
N GLU A 176 1.40 -6.99 -19.37
CA GLU A 176 1.66 -7.54 -20.70
C GLU A 176 1.66 -9.07 -20.65
N VAL A 177 2.40 -9.67 -19.72
CA VAL A 177 2.38 -11.13 -19.51
C VAL A 177 0.97 -11.65 -19.24
N CYS A 178 0.21 -11.01 -18.35
CA CYS A 178 -1.18 -11.40 -18.09
C CYS A 178 -2.06 -11.31 -19.36
N ALA A 179 -1.85 -10.29 -20.20
CA ALA A 179 -2.62 -10.10 -21.42
C ALA A 179 -2.30 -11.18 -22.47
N GLU A 180 -1.02 -11.50 -22.66
CA GLU A 180 -0.57 -12.56 -23.57
C GLU A 180 -1.01 -13.95 -23.08
N ALA A 181 -1.03 -14.16 -21.76
CA ALA A 181 -1.52 -15.38 -21.12
C ALA A 181 -3.06 -15.45 -21.01
N GLU A 182 -3.79 -14.43 -21.48
CA GLU A 182 -5.25 -14.29 -21.40
C GLU A 182 -5.81 -14.31 -19.95
N ILE A 183 -4.98 -14.02 -18.95
CA ILE A 183 -5.39 -13.98 -17.53
C ILE A 183 -6.14 -12.68 -17.26
N THR A 184 -7.45 -12.78 -17.01
CA THR A 184 -8.33 -11.61 -16.84
C THR A 184 -8.50 -11.17 -15.39
N THR A 185 -8.32 -12.07 -14.43
CA THR A 185 -8.45 -11.74 -12.99
C THR A 185 -7.11 -11.27 -12.46
N ILE A 186 -6.95 -9.95 -12.40
CA ILE A 186 -5.72 -9.30 -11.96
C ILE A 186 -6.00 -8.44 -10.73
N VAL A 187 -5.18 -8.59 -9.70
CA VAL A 187 -5.12 -7.70 -8.54
C VAL A 187 -3.75 -7.06 -8.50
N ALA A 188 -3.67 -5.76 -8.27
CA ALA A 188 -2.40 -5.05 -8.14
C ALA A 188 -2.31 -4.36 -6.78
N ASP A 189 -1.11 -3.96 -6.41
CA ASP A 189 -0.85 -3.05 -5.29
C ASP A 189 -1.70 -1.78 -5.43
N ALA A 190 -2.38 -1.39 -4.34
CA ALA A 190 -3.20 -0.19 -4.36
C ALA A 190 -2.31 1.05 -4.40
N ALA A 191 -2.66 1.97 -5.30
CA ALA A 191 -2.08 3.30 -5.32
C ALA A 191 -2.25 3.97 -3.94
N PRO A 192 -1.28 4.80 -3.51
CA PRO A 192 -1.40 5.54 -2.27
C PRO A 192 -2.67 6.41 -2.28
N ALA A 193 -3.45 6.31 -1.22
CA ALA A 193 -4.64 7.11 -1.00
C ALA A 193 -4.25 8.59 -0.84
N ALA A 194 -5.13 9.48 -1.30
CA ALA A 194 -4.94 10.91 -1.07
C ALA A 194 -4.85 11.18 0.46
N PRO A 195 -3.94 12.05 0.91
CA PRO A 195 -3.76 12.29 2.33
C PRO A 195 -5.07 12.74 2.98
N PRO A 196 -5.38 12.26 4.19
CA PRO A 196 -6.63 12.59 4.85
C PRO A 196 -6.73 14.12 5.03
N VAL A 197 -7.78 14.71 4.46
CA VAL A 197 -8.10 16.13 4.70
C VAL A 197 -8.69 16.23 6.10
N TYR A 198 -7.85 16.55 7.07
CA TYR A 198 -8.33 16.88 8.41
C TYR A 198 -9.21 18.13 8.32
N LEU A 199 -10.41 18.06 8.91
CA LEU A 199 -11.24 19.24 9.12
C LEU A 199 -10.44 20.20 10.00
N SER A 200 -10.10 21.39 9.48
CA SER A 200 -9.54 22.45 10.30
C SER A 200 -10.48 22.70 11.48
N ALA A 201 -9.94 22.74 12.70
CA ALA A 201 -10.72 22.94 13.93
C ALA A 201 -11.60 24.21 13.86
N THR A 202 -11.24 25.16 13.00
CA THR A 202 -12.06 26.30 12.63
C THR A 202 -12.76 26.04 11.29
N PRO A 203 -14.09 25.90 11.27
CA PRO A 203 -14.85 25.92 10.02
C PRO A 203 -14.57 27.23 9.28
N ARG A 204 -14.39 27.19 7.95
CA ARG A 204 -14.15 28.39 7.12
C ARG A 204 -15.22 29.49 7.29
N SER A 205 -16.41 29.13 7.78
CA SER A 205 -17.47 30.09 8.15
C SER A 205 -17.07 30.97 9.35
N PHE A 206 -16.32 30.45 10.31
CA PHE A 206 -15.81 31.19 11.47
C PHE A 206 -14.62 32.10 11.12
N GLU A 207 -13.77 31.69 10.17
CA GLU A 207 -12.71 32.57 9.62
C GLU A 207 -13.32 33.77 8.89
N LYS A 208 -14.36 33.53 8.09
CA LYS A 208 -15.12 34.61 7.42
C LYS A 208 -15.83 35.52 8.42
N TRP A 209 -16.40 34.97 9.49
CA TRP A 209 -17.01 35.76 10.55
C TRP A 209 -15.97 36.64 11.28
N ALA A 210 -14.81 36.08 11.62
CA ALA A 210 -13.72 36.81 12.26
C ALA A 210 -13.17 37.94 11.37
N GLN A 211 -13.06 37.74 10.06
CA GLN A 211 -12.67 38.79 9.11
C GLN A 211 -13.72 39.89 8.98
N GLN A 212 -15.02 39.56 9.08
CA GLN A 212 -16.09 40.57 9.07
C GLN A 212 -16.21 41.36 10.38
N HIS A 213 -15.67 40.85 11.49
CA HIS A 213 -15.85 41.43 12.82
C HIS A 213 -14.54 41.96 13.44
N GLN A 214 -13.44 42.01 12.68
CA GLN A 214 -12.28 42.83 13.04
C GLN A 214 -12.65 44.31 12.85
N ALA A 215 -12.95 44.99 13.96
CA ALA A 215 -13.13 46.43 13.98
C ALA A 215 -11.80 47.15 13.67
N PRO A 216 -11.80 48.27 12.93
CA PRO A 216 -10.61 49.06 12.72
C PRO A 216 -10.19 49.73 14.04
N SER A 217 -9.10 49.27 14.64
CA SER A 217 -8.40 49.98 15.72
C SER A 217 -7.76 51.23 15.12
N GLY A 218 -8.31 52.40 15.43
CA GLY A 218 -7.87 53.70 14.92
C GLY A 218 -6.47 54.11 15.36
N GLN A 219 -5.86 54.99 14.56
CA GLN A 219 -4.69 55.76 14.94
C GLN A 219 -5.04 57.24 14.74
N GLY A 220 -5.19 57.95 15.86
CA GLY A 220 -5.17 59.41 15.87
C GLY A 220 -3.72 59.89 15.96
N ASP A 221 -3.39 60.98 15.26
CA ASP A 221 -2.32 61.85 15.69
C ASP A 221 -2.60 63.31 15.27
N ALA A 222 -2.28 64.22 16.17
CA ALA A 222 -2.48 65.66 16.06
C ALA A 222 -1.19 66.33 15.57
N GLY A 223 -1.30 67.30 14.65
CA GLY A 223 -0.18 68.12 14.23
C GLY A 223 -0.62 69.31 13.40
N SER A 224 -0.62 70.50 14.01
CA SER A 224 -0.76 71.81 13.36
C SER A 224 0.38 72.09 12.37
N ASP A 225 0.10 72.65 11.19
CA ASP A 225 0.37 74.07 10.92
C ASP A 225 -0.17 74.53 9.54
N SER A 226 -0.42 75.83 9.51
CA SER A 226 -1.04 76.70 8.52
C SER A 226 -0.35 76.79 7.14
N LYS A 227 -1.16 77.02 6.09
CA LYS A 227 -0.89 78.04 5.04
C LYS A 227 -2.11 78.36 4.18
N VAL A 228 -2.44 79.65 4.20
CA VAL A 228 -3.34 80.36 3.29
C VAL A 228 -2.69 80.50 1.91
N ALA A 229 -3.46 80.33 0.84
CA ALA A 229 -3.20 81.04 -0.42
C ALA A 229 -4.51 81.29 -1.17
N VAL A 230 -4.76 82.58 -1.40
CA VAL A 230 -5.82 83.18 -2.17
C VAL A 230 -5.40 83.24 -3.64
N ARG A 231 -6.27 82.77 -4.55
CA ARG A 231 -6.82 83.54 -5.68
C ARG A 231 -7.95 82.77 -6.34
#